data_AF-A0A6P6UID4-F1
#
_entry.id   AF-A0A6P6UID4-F1
#
_cell.length_a   1.000
_cell.length_b   1.000
_cell.length_c   1.000
_cell.angle_alpha   90.00
_cell.angle_beta   90.00
_cell.angle_gamma   90.00
#
_symmetry.space_group_name_H-M   'P 1'
#
loop_
_entity.id
_entity.type
_entity.pdbx_description
1 polymer ?
#
loop_
_entity_poly.entity_id
_entity_poly.type
_entity_poly.pdbx_seq_one_letter_code
_entity_poly.pdbx_strand_id
1 'polypeptide(L)'
;MALLYSKSASFLACIFCFTTILCLNLLQFDSASAVLLVGLRNQHSHPHHRRPMLQANQRSCSLFVGSWVRDDTYPFYPSSCPIIDPEFNCQAYGRPDSDYLKFRWKPANCDPPRFNGLEFLIKMKGKTVMFVGDSLGRNQWQSLICMISAGVPSSPTQYQRGDPLSTFKFSEYGVSVSFYRAPYLVDIDTVQGKRVLRLDDIRGNGNAWRGVDVLSFNTGHWWSHRGALQGWDYMESGGSLYRDMDRLDALEQGLRTWARWVDANIDASRTRVFFQSISPTHYKKFHSLKLLVPQLNKLGITWLGMVPWSVLEPLL
;
A
#
# COMPACT_ATOMS: atom_id res chain seq x y z
N MET A 1 -58.06 33.69 23.00
CA MET A 1 -58.04 34.54 24.22
C MET A 1 -59.17 34.05 25.09
N ALA A 2 -59.04 33.57 26.34
CA ALA A 2 -58.01 33.65 27.37
C ALA A 2 -57.71 32.21 27.87
N LEU A 3 -56.44 31.76 27.92
CA LEU A 3 -55.46 31.93 29.02
C LEU A 3 -55.96 31.27 30.33
N LEU A 4 -55.43 30.09 30.67
CA LEU A 4 -54.20 29.88 31.47
C LEU A 4 -54.40 30.27 32.94
N TYR A 5 -54.26 29.29 33.84
CA TYR A 5 -53.80 29.31 35.24
C TYR A 5 -54.47 28.10 35.95
N SER A 6 -53.83 27.27 36.74
CA SER A 6 -52.43 27.07 37.09
C SER A 6 -52.39 25.82 37.98
N LYS A 7 -51.50 24.89 37.64
CA LYS A 7 -50.61 24.13 38.53
C LYS A 7 -50.89 24.27 40.04
N SER A 8 -51.36 23.19 40.69
CA SER A 8 -51.04 22.90 42.11
C SER A 8 -51.34 21.48 42.58
N ALA A 9 -51.92 20.58 41.77
CA ALA A 9 -52.14 19.18 42.18
C ALA A 9 -51.14 18.18 41.56
N SER A 10 -50.39 18.60 40.54
CA SER A 10 -49.39 17.79 39.83
C SER A 10 -48.09 17.50 40.61
N PHE A 11 -48.03 17.84 41.90
CA PHE A 11 -46.84 17.61 42.73
C PHE A 11 -47.05 16.54 43.83
N LEU A 12 -48.30 16.23 44.20
CA LEU A 12 -48.61 15.26 45.26
C LEU A 12 -48.88 13.83 44.75
N ALA A 13 -49.34 13.68 43.51
CA ALA A 13 -49.53 12.35 42.90
C ALA A 13 -48.20 11.68 42.48
N CYS A 14 -47.14 12.46 42.25
CA CYS A 14 -45.80 11.95 41.91
C CYS A 14 -45.10 11.23 43.09
N ILE A 15 -45.51 11.47 44.33
CA ILE A 15 -44.85 10.88 45.51
C ILE A 15 -45.43 9.49 45.86
N PHE A 16 -46.71 9.24 45.56
CA PHE A 16 -47.34 7.93 45.79
C PHE A 16 -47.00 6.86 44.74
N CYS A 17 -46.54 7.25 43.56
CA CYS A 17 -46.07 6.32 42.52
C CYS A 17 -44.66 5.77 42.76
N PHE A 18 -43.81 6.46 43.54
CA PHE A 18 -42.40 6.06 43.71
C PHE A 18 -42.14 5.14 44.90
N THR A 19 -42.97 5.14 45.94
CA THR A 19 -42.75 4.33 47.15
C THR A 19 -43.35 2.92 47.07
N THR A 20 -44.41 2.74 46.26
CA THR A 20 -45.09 1.44 46.09
C THR A 20 -44.38 0.53 45.06
N ILE A 21 -43.69 1.10 44.07
CA ILE A 21 -42.86 0.35 43.11
C ILE A 21 -41.54 -0.13 43.77
N LEU A 22 -41.04 0.58 44.78
CA LEU A 22 -39.84 0.20 45.52
C LEU A 22 -40.05 -1.04 46.43
N CYS A 23 -41.29 -1.33 46.84
CA CYS A 23 -41.60 -2.48 47.71
C CYS A 23 -41.98 -3.77 46.98
N LEU A 24 -42.28 -3.74 45.67
CA LEU A 24 -42.80 -4.91 44.94
C LEU A 24 -41.85 -5.52 43.89
N ASN A 25 -40.69 -4.89 43.60
CA ASN A 25 -39.72 -5.44 42.62
C ASN A 25 -38.28 -5.58 43.15
N LEU A 26 -38.06 -5.48 44.46
CA LEU A 26 -36.83 -6.01 45.10
C LEU A 26 -36.96 -7.50 45.45
N LEU A 27 -38.06 -8.14 45.03
CA LEU A 27 -38.08 -9.58 44.78
C LEU A 27 -37.14 -9.87 43.60
N GLN A 28 -36.11 -10.69 43.86
CA GLN A 28 -35.16 -11.33 42.92
C GLN A 28 -33.71 -10.80 42.92
N PHE A 29 -33.04 -10.93 44.06
CA PHE A 29 -31.59 -11.18 44.25
C PHE A 29 -31.51 -11.85 45.64
N ASP A 30 -30.79 -12.93 45.97
CA ASP A 30 -29.69 -13.68 45.38
C ASP A 30 -29.53 -14.99 46.19
N SER A 31 -29.22 -16.15 45.58
CA SER A 31 -28.44 -17.23 46.22
C SER A 31 -28.09 -18.35 45.22
N ALA A 32 -26.80 -18.61 45.07
CA ALA A 32 -26.20 -19.58 44.16
C ALA A 32 -25.91 -20.96 44.80
N SER A 33 -25.64 -21.94 43.91
CA SER A 33 -24.96 -23.26 44.09
C SER A 33 -25.87 -24.46 44.46
N ALA A 34 -25.73 -25.68 43.91
CA ALA A 34 -24.87 -26.29 42.89
C ALA A 34 -25.42 -27.69 42.49
N VAL A 35 -24.78 -28.32 41.47
CA VAL A 35 -24.57 -29.78 41.25
C VAL A 35 -25.23 -30.42 40.01
N LEU A 36 -24.35 -30.74 39.05
CA LEU A 36 -24.22 -31.90 38.14
C LEU A 36 -25.46 -32.73 37.72
N LEU A 37 -25.62 -32.98 36.41
CA LEU A 37 -25.50 -34.33 35.83
C LEU A 37 -25.49 -34.34 34.29
N VAL A 38 -24.94 -35.45 33.82
CA VAL A 38 -24.45 -35.81 32.49
C VAL A 38 -25.58 -36.10 31.50
N GLY A 39 -25.29 -35.89 30.21
CA GLY A 39 -26.26 -35.78 29.12
C GLY A 39 -26.93 -37.06 28.63
N LEU A 40 -27.86 -36.87 27.68
CA LEU A 40 -28.15 -37.77 26.56
C LEU A 40 -28.97 -37.05 25.46
N ARG A 41 -28.45 -37.16 24.24
CA ARG A 41 -29.14 -37.39 22.95
C ARG A 41 -29.55 -36.21 22.05
N ASN A 42 -28.71 -36.05 21.01
CA ASN A 42 -28.96 -35.83 19.58
C ASN A 42 -30.02 -34.82 19.11
N GLN A 43 -29.60 -33.87 18.26
CA GLN A 43 -29.77 -33.99 16.81
C GLN A 43 -29.10 -32.86 15.99
N HIS A 44 -28.66 -33.23 14.79
CA HIS A 44 -28.28 -32.41 13.63
C HIS A 44 -26.91 -31.74 13.59
N SER A 45 -25.90 -32.55 13.28
CA SER A 45 -24.62 -32.13 12.71
C SER A 45 -24.78 -31.70 11.25
N HIS A 46 -24.91 -30.39 10.99
CA HIS A 46 -24.45 -29.83 9.72
C HIS A 46 -22.92 -29.70 9.80
N PRO A 47 -22.14 -30.18 8.82
CA PRO A 47 -20.72 -29.91 8.77
C PRO A 47 -20.53 -28.45 8.37
N HIS A 48 -20.59 -27.54 9.35
CA HIS A 48 -19.83 -26.32 9.22
C HIS A 48 -18.37 -26.74 9.13
N HIS A 49 -17.79 -26.62 7.93
CA HIS A 49 -16.35 -26.48 7.77
C HIS A 49 -15.92 -25.31 8.65
N ARG A 50 -15.62 -25.60 9.92
CA ARG A 50 -14.76 -24.76 10.74
C ARG A 50 -13.45 -24.72 9.98
N ARG A 51 -13.21 -23.61 9.28
CA ARG A 51 -11.85 -23.19 8.95
C ARG A 51 -11.03 -23.40 10.22
N PRO A 52 -9.86 -24.05 10.14
CA PRO A 52 -8.97 -24.12 11.29
C PRO A 52 -8.79 -22.68 11.78
N MET A 53 -9.21 -22.41 13.02
CA MET A 53 -8.77 -21.22 13.71
C MET A 53 -7.24 -21.31 13.68
N LEU A 54 -6.64 -20.34 12.99
CA LEU A 54 -5.20 -20.12 12.96
C LEU A 54 -4.68 -20.28 14.38
N GLN A 55 -3.89 -21.33 14.57
CA GLN A 55 -3.18 -21.57 15.81
C GLN A 55 -2.20 -20.40 15.95
N ALA A 56 -2.53 -19.48 16.84
CA ALA A 56 -1.75 -18.29 17.12
C ALA A 56 -0.46 -18.69 17.85
N ASN A 57 0.57 -19.05 17.08
CA ASN A 57 1.95 -18.98 17.54
C ASN A 57 2.94 -18.82 16.37
N GLN A 58 3.04 -17.61 15.83
CA GLN A 58 4.29 -17.05 15.31
C GLN A 58 4.28 -15.55 15.59
N ARG A 59 5.36 -15.03 16.18
CA ARG A 59 5.60 -13.59 16.31
C ARG A 59 5.55 -12.99 14.90
N SER A 60 4.48 -12.29 14.54
CA SER A 60 4.35 -11.66 13.23
C SER A 60 5.48 -10.63 13.06
N CYS A 61 6.35 -10.83 12.07
CA CYS A 61 7.41 -9.89 11.72
C CYS A 61 6.81 -8.57 11.24
N SER A 62 7.06 -7.47 11.95
CA SER A 62 6.52 -6.16 11.60
C SER A 62 7.46 -5.43 10.65
N LEU A 63 7.44 -5.79 9.35
CA LEU A 63 8.37 -5.25 8.35
C LEU A 63 8.37 -3.71 8.25
N PHE A 64 7.26 -3.05 8.54
CA PHE A 64 7.08 -1.60 8.41
C PHE A 64 7.24 -0.82 9.72
N VAL A 65 7.48 -1.51 10.84
CA VAL A 65 7.72 -0.89 12.15
C VAL A 65 9.13 -1.27 12.56
N GLY A 66 9.96 -0.31 12.95
CA GLY A 66 11.37 -0.58 13.18
C GLY A 66 12.17 0.70 13.32
N SER A 67 13.47 0.59 13.14
CA SER A 67 14.40 1.72 13.20
C SER A 67 15.48 1.62 12.13
N TRP A 68 16.02 2.78 11.75
CA TRP A 68 17.26 2.84 10.98
C TRP A 68 18.43 2.56 11.91
N VAL A 69 19.27 1.60 11.53
CA VAL A 69 20.49 1.24 12.26
C VAL A 69 21.69 1.40 11.33
N ARG A 70 22.81 1.85 11.88
CA ARG A 70 24.07 1.92 11.14
C ARG A 70 24.55 0.51 10.82
N ASP A 71 25.00 0.31 9.59
CA ASP A 71 25.62 -0.92 9.09
C ASP A 71 26.73 -0.53 8.09
N ASP A 72 27.98 -0.68 8.51
CA ASP A 72 29.14 -0.24 7.73
C ASP A 72 29.37 -1.11 6.47
N THR A 73 28.70 -2.26 6.36
CA THR A 73 28.71 -3.11 5.15
C THR A 73 27.84 -2.58 4.01
N TYR A 74 27.05 -1.52 4.24
CA TYR A 74 26.30 -0.82 3.19
C TYR A 74 27.18 0.21 2.47
N PRO A 75 26.83 0.67 1.25
CA PRO A 75 25.65 0.31 0.45
C PRO A 75 25.79 -1.06 -0.26
N PHE A 76 24.68 -1.57 -0.79
CA PHE A 76 24.69 -2.79 -1.61
C PHE A 76 25.42 -2.64 -2.96
N TYR A 77 25.49 -1.43 -3.48
CA TYR A 77 26.09 -1.13 -4.78
C TYR A 77 26.74 0.24 -4.76
N PRO A 78 27.81 0.45 -5.56
CA PRO A 78 28.45 1.75 -5.70
C PRO A 78 27.60 2.71 -6.55
N SER A 79 27.87 4.01 -6.45
CA SER A 79 27.25 5.06 -7.27
C SER A 79 27.58 4.97 -8.77
N SER A 80 28.51 4.10 -9.16
CA SER A 80 28.90 3.87 -10.57
C SER A 80 27.96 2.95 -11.34
N CYS A 81 26.87 2.45 -10.73
CA CYS A 81 25.89 1.65 -11.44
C CYS A 81 25.29 2.43 -12.63
N PRO A 82 25.38 1.92 -13.88
CA PRO A 82 25.14 2.70 -15.09
C PRO A 82 23.65 3.01 -15.36
N ILE A 83 22.75 2.42 -14.57
CA ILE A 83 21.29 2.56 -14.75
C ILE A 83 20.71 3.68 -13.87
N ILE A 84 21.50 4.24 -12.94
CA ILE A 84 21.09 5.34 -12.08
C ILE A 84 21.03 6.62 -12.90
N ASP A 85 19.85 7.26 -12.97
CA ASP A 85 19.74 8.57 -13.64
C ASP A 85 20.52 9.66 -12.87
N PRO A 86 21.02 10.69 -13.57
CA PRO A 86 21.70 11.84 -12.98
C PRO A 86 21.05 12.40 -11.70
N GLU A 87 19.73 12.58 -11.71
CA GLU A 87 18.96 13.20 -10.63
C GLU A 87 18.98 12.37 -9.33
N PHE A 88 19.34 11.09 -9.40
CA PHE A 88 19.43 10.18 -8.26
C PHE A 88 20.87 9.88 -7.84
N ASN A 89 21.89 10.35 -8.57
CA ASN A 89 23.29 10.00 -8.32
C ASN A 89 24.03 11.07 -7.50
N CYS A 90 23.68 11.23 -6.22
CA CYS A 90 24.23 12.33 -5.41
C CYS A 90 25.77 12.38 -5.34
N GLN A 91 26.44 11.23 -5.27
CA GLN A 91 27.90 11.16 -5.17
C GLN A 91 28.57 11.62 -6.47
N ALA A 92 28.07 11.16 -7.63
CA ALA A 92 28.60 11.60 -8.93
C ALA A 92 28.40 13.11 -9.16
N TYR A 93 27.39 13.70 -8.51
CA TYR A 93 27.06 15.12 -8.58
C TYR A 93 27.57 15.93 -7.37
N GLY A 94 28.65 15.46 -6.73
CA GLY A 94 29.47 16.28 -5.83
C GLY A 94 29.00 16.34 -4.39
N ARG A 95 28.07 15.48 -3.96
CA ARG A 95 27.74 15.35 -2.53
C ARG A 95 28.96 14.80 -1.75
N PRO A 96 29.50 15.54 -0.77
CA PRO A 96 30.76 15.16 -0.13
C PRO A 96 30.61 14.13 1.00
N ASP A 97 29.46 14.11 1.68
CA ASP A 97 29.18 13.15 2.76
C ASP A 97 28.66 11.81 2.21
N SER A 98 28.99 10.70 2.88
CA SER A 98 28.57 9.34 2.48
C SER A 98 27.91 8.53 3.60
N ASP A 99 27.84 9.07 4.83
CA ASP A 99 27.26 8.36 5.98
C ASP A 99 25.79 8.00 5.79
N TYR A 100 25.04 8.76 4.98
CA TYR A 100 23.64 8.44 4.66
C TYR A 100 23.48 7.09 3.95
N LEU A 101 24.54 6.58 3.31
CA LEU A 101 24.56 5.27 2.66
C LEU A 101 24.75 4.12 3.66
N LYS A 102 25.14 4.41 4.91
CA LYS A 102 25.52 3.41 5.93
C LYS A 102 24.36 3.00 6.83
N PHE A 103 23.12 3.22 6.41
CA PHE A 103 21.94 2.89 7.19
C PHE A 103 21.11 1.79 6.54
N ARG A 104 20.68 0.84 7.36
CA ARG A 104 19.70 -0.17 6.99
C ARG A 104 18.46 -0.09 7.87
N TRP A 105 17.33 -0.45 7.31
CA TRP A 105 16.10 -0.60 8.07
C TRP A 105 16.15 -1.93 8.84
N LYS A 106 15.94 -1.89 10.17
CA LYS A 106 15.77 -3.07 11.01
C LYS A 106 14.31 -3.16 11.47
N PRO A 107 13.51 -4.09 10.92
CA PRO A 107 12.17 -4.35 11.40
C PRO A 107 12.12 -4.71 12.89
N ALA A 108 10.99 -4.43 13.51
CA ALA A 108 10.69 -4.85 14.86
C ALA A 108 10.32 -6.35 14.86
N ASN A 109 10.79 -7.06 15.88
CA ASN A 109 10.46 -8.46 16.16
C ASN A 109 10.97 -9.48 15.13
N CYS A 110 11.86 -9.09 14.21
CA CYS A 110 12.50 -9.99 13.25
C CYS A 110 13.78 -9.38 12.67
N ASP A 111 14.67 -10.24 12.18
CA ASP A 111 15.86 -9.87 11.42
C ASP A 111 15.76 -10.55 10.04
N PRO A 112 15.23 -9.87 9.01
CA PRO A 112 15.14 -10.44 7.67
C PRO A 112 16.55 -10.72 7.11
N PRO A 113 16.68 -11.75 6.25
CA PRO A 113 17.96 -12.06 5.62
C PRO A 113 18.45 -10.87 4.80
N ARG A 114 19.77 -10.74 4.68
CA ARG A 114 20.39 -9.73 3.81
C ARG A 114 20.06 -10.07 2.36
N PHE A 115 19.70 -9.06 1.57
CA PHE A 115 19.46 -9.22 0.14
C PHE A 115 20.66 -9.84 -0.57
N ASN A 116 20.39 -10.81 -1.44
CA ASN A 116 21.38 -11.46 -2.29
C ASN A 116 20.88 -11.46 -3.74
N GLY A 117 21.61 -10.77 -4.62
CA GLY A 117 21.23 -10.62 -6.03
C GLY A 117 21.13 -11.94 -6.79
N LEU A 118 22.00 -12.91 -6.50
CA LEU A 118 21.96 -14.24 -7.12
C LEU A 118 20.75 -15.04 -6.66
N GLU A 119 20.47 -15.07 -5.35
CA GLU A 119 19.29 -15.74 -4.82
C GLU A 119 18.00 -15.14 -5.36
N PHE A 120 17.93 -13.81 -5.47
CA PHE A 120 16.81 -13.13 -6.09
C PHE A 120 16.59 -13.60 -7.53
N LEU A 121 17.64 -13.65 -8.35
CA LEU A 121 17.54 -14.11 -9.74
C LEU A 121 17.14 -15.57 -9.87
N ILE A 122 17.60 -16.44 -8.97
CA ILE A 122 17.18 -17.84 -8.92
C ILE A 122 15.69 -17.95 -8.60
N LYS A 123 15.21 -17.23 -7.58
CA LYS A 123 13.78 -17.22 -7.19
C LYS A 123 12.88 -16.62 -8.27
N MET A 124 13.40 -15.65 -9.01
CA MET A 124 12.68 -14.94 -10.06
C MET A 124 12.90 -15.50 -11.47
N LYS A 125 13.59 -16.65 -11.61
CA LYS A 125 13.94 -17.22 -12.91
C LYS A 125 12.73 -17.31 -13.84
N GLY A 126 12.86 -16.71 -15.03
CA GLY A 126 11.80 -16.65 -16.05
C GLY A 126 10.64 -15.70 -15.76
N LYS A 127 10.68 -14.93 -14.67
CA LYS A 127 9.61 -14.02 -14.23
C LYS A 127 9.89 -12.56 -14.59
N THR A 128 8.84 -11.76 -14.54
CA THR A 128 8.88 -10.31 -14.71
C THR A 128 8.47 -9.58 -13.43
N VAL A 129 9.31 -8.63 -13.02
CA VAL A 129 9.02 -7.64 -11.98
C VAL A 129 8.77 -6.30 -12.66
N MET A 130 7.62 -5.67 -12.43
CA MET A 130 7.30 -4.37 -13.01
C MET A 130 6.97 -3.36 -11.92
N PHE A 131 7.72 -2.25 -11.93
CA PHE A 131 7.40 -1.04 -11.18
C PHE A 131 6.49 -0.17 -12.04
N VAL A 132 5.38 0.29 -11.48
CA VAL A 132 4.39 1.08 -12.21
C VAL A 132 4.10 2.34 -11.41
N GLY A 133 4.30 3.51 -12.02
CA GLY A 133 3.98 4.74 -11.32
C GLY A 133 4.81 5.94 -11.76
N ASP A 134 5.26 6.69 -10.76
CA ASP A 134 5.96 7.95 -10.93
C ASP A 134 7.49 7.83 -10.78
N SER A 135 8.18 8.97 -10.66
CA SER A 135 9.63 9.03 -10.52
C SER A 135 10.18 8.29 -9.30
N LEU A 136 9.39 8.07 -8.25
CA LEU A 136 9.81 7.31 -7.07
C LEU A 136 9.85 5.81 -7.36
N GLY A 137 8.87 5.28 -8.10
CA GLY A 137 8.89 3.90 -8.57
C GLY A 137 10.06 3.65 -9.53
N ARG A 138 10.39 4.63 -10.39
CA ARG A 138 11.59 4.59 -11.24
C ARG A 138 12.87 4.49 -10.42
N ASN A 139 12.97 5.26 -9.32
CA ASN A 139 14.12 5.21 -8.45
C ASN A 139 14.27 3.85 -7.74
N GLN A 140 13.17 3.24 -7.29
CA GLN A 140 13.20 1.89 -6.73
C GLN A 140 13.57 0.83 -7.77
N TRP A 141 13.05 0.94 -8.99
CA TRP A 141 13.39 0.08 -10.12
C TRP A 141 14.91 0.09 -10.41
N GLN A 142 15.52 1.26 -10.49
CA GLN A 142 16.98 1.40 -10.68
C GLN A 142 17.75 0.81 -9.50
N SER A 143 17.30 1.06 -8.27
CA SER A 143 17.93 0.51 -7.07
C SER A 143 17.96 -1.02 -7.10
N LEU A 144 16.84 -1.67 -7.45
CA LEU A 144 16.78 -3.13 -7.55
C LEU A 144 17.74 -3.67 -8.61
N ILE A 145 17.78 -3.06 -9.80
CA ILE A 145 18.71 -3.47 -10.86
C ILE A 145 20.16 -3.39 -10.38
N CYS A 146 20.53 -2.30 -9.70
CA CYS A 146 21.89 -2.12 -9.19
C CYS A 146 22.24 -3.11 -8.08
N MET A 147 21.32 -3.41 -7.17
CA MET A 147 21.53 -4.43 -6.14
C MET A 147 21.74 -5.82 -6.75
N ILE A 148 20.94 -6.19 -7.76
CA ILE A 148 21.10 -7.46 -8.45
C ILE A 148 22.44 -7.49 -9.21
N SER A 149 22.73 -6.46 -9.98
CA SER A 149 23.96 -6.36 -10.79
C SER A 149 25.23 -6.43 -9.92
N ALA A 150 25.20 -5.87 -8.71
CA ALA A 150 26.30 -5.99 -7.76
C ALA A 150 26.53 -7.42 -7.26
N GLY A 151 25.46 -8.24 -7.16
CA GLY A 151 25.55 -9.65 -6.79
C GLY A 151 25.92 -10.59 -7.95
N VAL A 152 25.74 -10.15 -9.20
CA VAL A 152 26.05 -10.94 -10.41
C VAL A 152 26.74 -10.09 -11.50
N PRO A 153 27.94 -9.54 -11.23
CA PRO A 153 28.57 -8.54 -12.10
C PRO A 153 28.92 -9.05 -13.51
N SER A 154 29.04 -10.36 -13.70
CA SER A 154 29.38 -10.98 -14.98
C SER A 154 28.15 -11.49 -15.77
N SER A 155 26.94 -11.39 -15.20
CA SER A 155 25.72 -11.86 -15.87
C SER A 155 25.44 -11.00 -17.12
N PRO A 156 25.16 -11.60 -18.29
CA PRO A 156 24.78 -10.85 -19.48
C PRO A 156 23.44 -10.11 -19.30
N THR A 157 23.43 -8.81 -19.54
CA THR A 157 22.25 -7.95 -19.40
C THR A 157 21.82 -7.30 -20.70
N GLN A 158 20.52 -7.08 -20.86
CA GLN A 158 19.96 -6.28 -21.96
C GLN A 158 19.12 -5.15 -21.38
N TYR A 159 19.29 -3.93 -21.90
CA TYR A 159 18.50 -2.78 -21.48
C TYR A 159 17.78 -2.18 -22.68
N GLN A 160 16.45 -2.19 -22.61
CA GLN A 160 15.57 -1.56 -23.58
C GLN A 160 14.91 -0.36 -22.90
N ARG A 161 15.36 0.83 -23.25
CA ARG A 161 14.78 2.08 -22.76
C ARG A 161 13.62 2.49 -23.65
N GLY A 162 12.49 2.82 -23.03
CA GLY A 162 11.30 3.30 -23.72
C GLY A 162 10.39 4.10 -22.79
N ASP A 163 9.41 4.78 -23.40
CA ASP A 163 8.34 5.50 -22.72
C ASP A 163 7.03 5.04 -23.37
N PRO A 164 6.07 4.46 -22.61
CA PRO A 164 6.03 4.38 -21.15
C PRO A 164 6.84 3.24 -20.52
N LEU A 165 7.28 2.24 -21.29
CA LEU A 165 7.91 1.03 -20.74
C LEU A 165 9.43 0.98 -20.98
N SER A 166 10.19 0.82 -19.91
CA SER A 166 11.61 0.47 -19.94
C SER A 166 11.83 -0.90 -19.30
N THR A 167 12.66 -1.76 -19.89
CA THR A 167 12.90 -3.13 -19.41
C THR A 167 14.40 -3.44 -19.33
N PHE A 168 14.84 -3.91 -18.17
CA PHE A 168 16.19 -4.43 -17.95
C PHE A 168 16.13 -5.94 -17.73
N LYS A 169 16.86 -6.72 -18.52
CA LYS A 169 16.81 -8.18 -18.52
C LYS A 169 18.13 -8.79 -18.11
N PHE A 170 18.10 -9.71 -17.15
CA PHE A 170 19.20 -10.61 -16.81
C PHE A 170 19.05 -11.89 -17.65
N SER A 171 19.80 -11.97 -18.74
CA SER A 171 19.52 -12.91 -19.85
C SER A 171 19.66 -14.37 -19.45
N GLU A 172 20.70 -14.69 -18.68
CA GLU A 172 20.98 -16.05 -18.18
C GLU A 172 19.82 -16.62 -17.33
N TYR A 173 19.13 -15.75 -16.60
CA TYR A 173 18.03 -16.14 -15.71
C TYR A 173 16.66 -15.91 -16.34
N GLY A 174 16.59 -15.27 -17.51
CA GLY A 174 15.33 -14.88 -18.13
C GLY A 174 14.51 -13.91 -17.27
N VAL A 175 15.13 -13.19 -16.33
CA VAL A 175 14.43 -12.26 -15.41
C VAL A 175 14.36 -10.88 -16.03
N SER A 176 13.16 -10.32 -16.10
CA SER A 176 12.94 -8.94 -16.54
C SER A 176 12.55 -8.06 -15.36
N VAL A 177 13.21 -6.91 -15.22
CA VAL A 177 12.90 -5.88 -14.24
C VAL A 177 12.53 -4.63 -15.02
N SER A 178 11.26 -4.26 -15.01
CA SER A 178 10.68 -3.22 -15.87
C SER A 178 10.14 -2.05 -15.07
N PHE A 179 10.11 -0.87 -15.69
CA PHE A 179 9.43 0.32 -15.21
C PHE A 179 8.42 0.78 -16.26
N TYR A 180 7.15 0.89 -15.86
CA TYR A 180 6.08 1.46 -16.65
C TYR A 180 5.68 2.82 -16.08
N ARG A 181 5.90 3.89 -16.85
CA ARG A 181 5.59 5.26 -16.45
C ARG A 181 4.08 5.50 -16.52
N ALA A 182 3.44 5.55 -15.35
CA ALA A 182 2.03 5.91 -15.19
C ALA A 182 1.87 6.73 -13.90
N PRO A 183 2.28 8.01 -13.88
CA PRO A 183 2.40 8.77 -12.64
C PRO A 183 1.10 8.91 -11.84
N TYR A 184 -0.05 8.81 -12.52
CA TYR A 184 -1.39 8.88 -11.93
C TYR A 184 -2.12 7.52 -11.94
N LEU A 185 -1.46 6.47 -12.44
CA LEU A 185 -2.00 5.12 -12.73
C LEU A 185 -3.09 5.11 -13.81
N VAL A 186 -4.13 5.92 -13.64
CA VAL A 186 -5.20 6.13 -14.62
C VAL A 186 -4.69 6.74 -15.92
N ASP A 187 -5.49 6.62 -16.96
CA ASP A 187 -5.13 7.02 -18.32
C ASP A 187 -5.11 8.56 -18.47
N ILE A 188 -4.21 9.04 -19.33
CA ILE A 188 -4.23 10.42 -19.83
C ILE A 188 -4.40 10.35 -21.34
N ASP A 189 -5.48 10.95 -21.82
CA ASP A 189 -5.74 11.09 -23.25
C ASP A 189 -5.35 12.47 -23.76
N THR A 190 -5.14 12.57 -25.07
CA THR A 190 -5.09 13.87 -25.75
C THR A 190 -6.36 14.07 -26.56
N VAL A 191 -7.20 15.03 -26.13
CA VAL A 191 -8.44 15.41 -26.80
C VAL A 191 -8.29 16.83 -27.31
N GLN A 192 -8.33 17.02 -28.63
CA GLN A 192 -8.18 18.34 -29.28
C GLN A 192 -6.91 19.09 -28.82
N GLY A 193 -5.80 18.38 -28.69
CA GLY A 193 -4.52 18.93 -28.23
C GLY A 193 -4.47 19.27 -26.72
N LYS A 194 -5.46 18.85 -25.94
CA LYS A 194 -5.50 18.99 -24.47
C LYS A 194 -5.35 17.64 -23.80
N ARG A 195 -4.51 17.59 -22.75
CA ARG A 195 -4.29 16.41 -21.91
C ARG A 195 -5.45 16.27 -20.92
N VAL A 196 -6.17 15.16 -20.97
CA VAL A 196 -7.31 14.86 -20.10
C VAL A 196 -6.96 13.68 -19.21
N LEU A 197 -6.86 13.92 -17.90
CA LEU A 197 -6.68 12.88 -16.89
C LEU A 197 -8.03 12.18 -16.65
N ARG A 198 -8.13 10.90 -17.01
CA ARG A 198 -9.37 10.11 -16.93
C ARG A 198 -9.46 9.41 -15.58
N LEU A 199 -10.08 10.02 -14.57
CA LEU A 199 -10.09 9.44 -13.22
C LEU A 199 -10.82 8.09 -13.12
N ASP A 200 -11.71 7.81 -14.08
CA ASP A 200 -12.49 6.58 -14.17
C ASP A 200 -11.99 5.57 -15.23
N ASP A 201 -10.89 5.86 -15.94
CA ASP A 201 -10.33 4.95 -16.95
C ASP A 201 -8.86 4.62 -16.70
N ILE A 202 -8.53 3.34 -16.85
CA ILE A 202 -7.19 2.78 -16.63
C ILE A 202 -6.88 1.67 -17.64
N ARG A 203 -7.77 1.45 -18.63
CA ARG A 203 -7.68 0.30 -19.52
C ARG A 203 -6.46 0.38 -20.43
N GLY A 204 -6.12 1.60 -20.89
CA GLY A 204 -4.96 1.84 -21.74
C GLY A 204 -3.68 1.39 -21.05
N ASN A 205 -3.40 1.94 -19.87
CA ASN A 205 -2.25 1.58 -19.06
C ASN A 205 -2.33 0.13 -18.54
N GLY A 206 -3.49 -0.27 -18.02
CA GLY A 206 -3.69 -1.57 -17.38
C GLY A 206 -3.42 -2.76 -18.29
N ASN A 207 -3.67 -2.64 -19.59
CA ASN A 207 -3.36 -3.70 -20.55
C ASN A 207 -1.88 -4.13 -20.51
N ALA A 208 -0.96 -3.21 -20.24
CA ALA A 208 0.47 -3.49 -20.18
C ALA A 208 0.91 -4.23 -18.91
N TRP A 209 0.10 -4.22 -17.85
CA TRP A 209 0.46 -4.77 -16.53
C TRP A 209 -0.01 -6.22 -16.36
N ARG A 210 -0.84 -6.72 -17.26
CA ARG A 210 -1.34 -8.09 -17.23
C ARG A 210 -0.22 -9.10 -17.48
N GLY A 211 -0.30 -10.24 -16.80
CA GLY A 211 0.66 -11.34 -16.97
C GLY A 211 2.01 -11.10 -16.30
N VAL A 212 2.20 -9.99 -15.59
CA VAL A 212 3.40 -9.73 -14.78
C VAL A 212 3.34 -10.53 -13.49
N ASP A 213 4.47 -11.14 -13.08
CA ASP A 213 4.54 -11.97 -11.87
C ASP A 213 4.61 -11.14 -10.58
N VAL A 214 5.28 -9.98 -10.62
CA VAL A 214 5.39 -9.06 -9.49
C VAL A 214 5.13 -7.64 -9.95
N LEU A 215 4.05 -7.03 -9.44
CA LEU A 215 3.70 -5.64 -9.70
C LEU A 215 3.98 -4.80 -8.45
N SER A 216 4.75 -3.72 -8.60
CA SER A 216 4.98 -2.72 -7.55
C SER A 216 4.48 -1.36 -8.02
N PHE A 217 3.28 -1.00 -7.56
CA PHE A 217 2.64 0.26 -7.91
C PHE A 217 3.08 1.39 -6.98
N ASN A 218 3.13 2.62 -7.48
CA ASN A 218 3.23 3.81 -6.66
C ASN A 218 2.54 4.99 -7.34
N THR A 219 1.97 5.90 -6.54
CA THR A 219 1.51 7.20 -7.04
C THR A 219 1.34 8.17 -5.88
N GLY A 220 1.34 9.47 -6.17
CA GLY A 220 1.07 10.51 -5.17
C GLY A 220 1.87 11.79 -5.42
N HIS A 221 3.17 11.68 -5.71
CA HIS A 221 4.06 12.85 -5.80
C HIS A 221 3.58 13.84 -6.87
N TRP A 222 3.20 13.31 -8.03
CA TRP A 222 2.80 14.10 -9.20
C TRP A 222 1.42 14.77 -9.07
N TRP A 223 0.52 14.28 -8.20
CA TRP A 223 -0.82 14.84 -8.02
C TRP A 223 -0.79 16.26 -7.46
N SER A 224 0.27 16.61 -6.74
CA SER A 224 0.44 17.93 -6.13
C SER A 224 1.03 18.97 -7.09
N HIS A 225 1.52 18.57 -8.26
CA HIS A 225 2.15 19.47 -9.21
C HIS A 225 1.17 20.51 -9.76
N ARG A 226 1.67 21.72 -9.98
CA ARG A 226 0.93 22.86 -10.53
C ARG A 226 1.76 23.57 -11.61
N GLY A 227 1.10 24.39 -12.43
CA GLY A 227 1.77 25.16 -13.48
C GLY A 227 2.43 24.26 -14.51
N ALA A 228 3.68 24.57 -14.88
CA ALA A 228 4.41 23.82 -15.92
C ALA A 228 4.64 22.34 -15.59
N LEU A 229 4.60 21.95 -14.31
CA LEU A 229 4.78 20.57 -13.87
C LEU A 229 3.48 19.76 -13.84
N GLN A 230 2.33 20.40 -14.08
CA GLN A 230 1.04 19.71 -14.08
C GLN A 230 0.92 18.81 -15.30
N GLY A 231 0.57 17.54 -15.07
CA GLY A 231 0.51 16.51 -16.11
C GLY A 231 -0.74 16.56 -17.00
N TRP A 232 -1.71 17.40 -16.68
CA TRP A 232 -3.01 17.47 -17.36
C TRP A 232 -3.46 18.91 -17.54
N ASP A 233 -4.34 19.11 -18.52
CA ASP A 233 -5.04 20.38 -18.76
C ASP A 233 -6.48 20.33 -18.21
N TYR A 234 -7.08 19.13 -18.19
CA TYR A 234 -8.39 18.86 -17.61
C TYR A 234 -8.39 17.50 -16.90
N MET A 235 -9.32 17.32 -15.97
CA MET A 235 -9.67 16.03 -15.37
C MET A 235 -11.08 15.64 -15.80
N GLU A 236 -11.29 14.37 -16.11
CA GLU A 236 -12.62 13.81 -16.34
C GLU A 236 -13.01 12.89 -15.19
N SER A 237 -14.24 13.06 -14.69
CA SER A 237 -14.88 12.20 -13.70
C SER A 237 -16.39 12.13 -14.01
N GLY A 238 -16.95 10.92 -14.04
CA GLY A 238 -18.38 10.71 -14.29
C GLY A 238 -18.88 11.29 -15.63
N GLY A 239 -18.01 11.34 -16.65
CA GLY A 239 -18.32 11.93 -17.96
C GLY A 239 -18.34 13.46 -18.00
N SER A 240 -17.99 14.14 -16.90
CA SER A 240 -17.88 15.59 -16.83
C SER A 240 -16.42 16.03 -16.85
N LEU A 241 -16.13 17.13 -17.56
CA LEU A 241 -14.78 17.68 -17.71
C LEU A 241 -14.56 18.87 -16.77
N TYR A 242 -13.50 18.81 -15.97
CA TYR A 242 -13.11 19.81 -14.99
C TYR A 242 -11.76 20.39 -15.38
N ARG A 243 -11.58 21.71 -15.32
CA ARG A 243 -10.25 22.32 -15.45
C ARG A 243 -9.31 21.87 -14.33
N ASP A 244 -9.88 21.73 -13.15
CA ASP A 244 -9.16 21.29 -11.97
C ASP A 244 -10.13 20.72 -10.93
N MET A 245 -9.61 19.87 -10.05
CA MET A 245 -10.33 19.29 -8.91
C MET A 245 -9.45 19.35 -7.66
N ASP A 246 -10.05 19.15 -6.48
CA ASP A 246 -9.29 18.88 -5.28
C ASP A 246 -8.35 17.68 -5.50
N ARG A 247 -7.09 17.83 -5.09
CA ARG A 247 -6.03 16.85 -5.41
C ARG A 247 -6.20 15.54 -4.66
N LEU A 248 -6.74 15.59 -3.45
CA LEU A 248 -6.99 14.39 -2.66
C LEU A 248 -8.22 13.67 -3.19
N ASP A 249 -9.27 14.40 -3.57
CA ASP A 249 -10.46 13.81 -4.20
C ASP A 249 -10.11 13.14 -5.54
N ALA A 250 -9.31 13.80 -6.37
CA ALA A 250 -8.85 13.24 -7.64
C ALA A 250 -7.97 11.99 -7.44
N LEU A 251 -7.02 12.04 -6.49
CA LEU A 251 -6.17 10.91 -6.12
C LEU A 251 -7.01 9.73 -5.62
N GLU A 252 -7.99 10.00 -4.73
CA GLU A 252 -8.88 8.97 -4.20
C GLU A 252 -9.66 8.28 -5.33
N GLN A 253 -10.22 9.04 -6.27
CA GLN A 253 -10.94 8.49 -7.41
C GLN A 253 -10.03 7.62 -8.29
N GLY A 254 -8.85 8.12 -8.63
CA GLY A 254 -7.88 7.35 -9.41
C GLY A 254 -7.45 6.05 -8.72
N LEU A 255 -7.24 6.09 -7.40
CA LEU A 255 -6.93 4.89 -6.61
C LEU A 255 -8.10 3.90 -6.54
N ARG A 256 -9.34 4.38 -6.46
CA ARG A 256 -10.54 3.52 -6.54
C ARG A 256 -10.63 2.82 -7.89
N THR A 257 -10.34 3.54 -8.98
CA THR A 257 -10.28 2.97 -10.33
C THR A 257 -9.18 1.93 -10.46
N TRP A 258 -7.97 2.22 -9.96
CA TRP A 258 -6.87 1.26 -9.91
C TRP A 258 -7.21 0.01 -9.10
N ALA A 259 -7.78 0.16 -7.90
CA ALA A 259 -8.13 -0.98 -7.05
C ALA A 259 -9.15 -1.90 -7.73
N ARG A 260 -10.19 -1.33 -8.35
CA ARG A 260 -11.17 -2.10 -9.14
C ARG A 260 -10.51 -2.84 -10.31
N TRP A 261 -9.53 -2.20 -10.96
CA TRP A 261 -8.79 -2.85 -12.04
C TRP A 261 -7.98 -4.03 -11.53
N VAL A 262 -7.26 -3.89 -10.40
CA VAL A 262 -6.51 -4.99 -9.78
C VAL A 262 -7.44 -6.16 -9.47
N ASP A 263 -8.56 -5.90 -8.79
CA ASP A 263 -9.54 -6.93 -8.41
C ASP A 263 -10.11 -7.69 -9.61
N ALA A 264 -10.32 -7.00 -10.73
CA ALA A 264 -10.90 -7.58 -11.94
C ALA A 264 -9.88 -8.28 -12.85
N ASN A 265 -8.58 -7.98 -12.73
CA ASN A 265 -7.59 -8.38 -13.75
C ASN A 265 -6.40 -9.17 -13.19
N ILE A 266 -6.20 -9.20 -11.87
CA ILE A 266 -5.04 -9.84 -11.25
C ILE A 266 -5.44 -11.09 -10.48
N ASP A 267 -4.85 -12.22 -10.87
CA ASP A 267 -4.94 -13.46 -10.12
C ASP A 267 -3.85 -13.48 -9.03
N ALA A 268 -4.25 -13.28 -7.78
CA ALA A 268 -3.36 -13.24 -6.62
C ALA A 268 -2.63 -14.57 -6.33
N SER A 269 -3.05 -15.68 -6.95
CA SER A 269 -2.33 -16.97 -6.88
C SER A 269 -1.09 -17.00 -7.79
N ARG A 270 -1.05 -16.12 -8.80
CA ARG A 270 0.01 -16.05 -9.81
C ARG A 270 0.85 -14.78 -9.69
N THR A 271 0.21 -13.66 -9.42
CA THR A 271 0.84 -12.34 -9.38
C THR A 271 0.88 -11.81 -7.95
N ARG A 272 2.05 -11.32 -7.53
CA ARG A 272 2.19 -10.55 -6.29
C ARG A 272 2.03 -9.07 -6.58
N VAL A 273 1.22 -8.39 -5.78
CA VAL A 273 0.94 -6.96 -5.91
C VAL A 273 1.39 -6.21 -4.66
N PHE A 274 2.23 -5.21 -4.89
CA PHE A 274 2.70 -4.25 -3.90
C PHE A 274 2.21 -2.86 -4.25
N PHE A 275 1.97 -2.05 -3.23
CA PHE A 275 1.72 -0.62 -3.40
C PHE A 275 2.63 0.18 -2.47
N GLN A 276 3.51 0.99 -3.04
CA GLN A 276 4.36 1.93 -2.32
C GLN A 276 3.56 3.17 -1.93
N SER A 277 3.50 3.41 -0.62
CA SER A 277 2.90 4.61 -0.04
C SER A 277 3.63 5.90 -0.44
N ILE A 278 2.97 7.03 -0.19
CA ILE A 278 3.50 8.36 -0.52
C ILE A 278 4.85 8.58 0.18
N SER A 279 5.88 8.90 -0.60
CA SER A 279 7.17 9.32 -0.07
C SER A 279 7.07 10.74 0.52
N PRO A 280 7.55 10.99 1.74
CA PRO A 280 7.51 12.29 2.37
C PRO A 280 8.45 13.27 1.67
N THR A 281 8.06 14.54 1.70
CA THR A 281 8.92 15.64 1.29
C THR A 281 9.50 16.33 2.51
N HIS A 282 10.72 16.85 2.40
CA HIS A 282 11.47 17.41 3.54
C HIS A 282 11.68 18.93 3.43
N TYR A 283 10.84 19.64 2.67
CA TYR A 283 10.99 21.08 2.41
C TYR A 283 10.59 21.99 3.59
N LYS A 284 9.77 21.51 4.54
CA LYS A 284 9.43 22.18 5.83
C LYS A 284 9.04 21.13 6.89
N LYS A 285 9.26 21.39 8.18
CA LYS A 285 8.77 20.55 9.30
C LYS A 285 7.23 20.60 9.34
N PHE A 286 6.51 19.70 8.66
CA PHE A 286 5.07 19.50 8.92
C PHE A 286 4.62 18.06 8.69
N HIS A 287 3.48 17.76 9.32
CA HIS A 287 2.97 16.46 9.73
C HIS A 287 2.85 15.43 8.61
N SER A 288 3.19 14.19 8.97
CA SER A 288 2.90 12.98 8.20
C SER A 288 1.43 12.98 7.75
N LEU A 289 1.19 12.91 6.43
CA LEU A 289 -0.10 12.47 5.92
C LEU A 289 -0.30 11.00 6.31
N LYS A 290 -0.95 10.77 7.46
CA LYS A 290 -1.68 9.53 7.71
C LYS A 290 -3.06 9.69 7.06
N LEU A 291 -3.16 9.50 5.76
CA LEU A 291 -4.46 9.42 5.09
C LEU A 291 -4.40 8.35 4.00
N LEU A 292 -5.47 7.55 3.94
CA LEU A 292 -5.78 6.45 3.00
C LEU A 292 -5.36 5.00 3.37
N VAL A 293 -5.08 4.68 4.64
CA VAL A 293 -4.90 3.28 5.08
C VAL A 293 -6.21 2.50 5.37
N PRO A 294 -7.33 3.09 5.85
CA PRO A 294 -8.43 2.26 6.38
C PRO A 294 -9.35 1.55 5.36
N GLN A 295 -9.43 1.98 4.09
CA GLN A 295 -10.45 1.44 3.16
C GLN A 295 -10.00 0.27 2.26
N LEU A 296 -8.72 -0.14 2.28
CA LEU A 296 -8.16 -1.06 1.26
C LEU A 296 -7.64 -2.41 1.83
N ASN A 297 -7.91 -2.72 3.11
CA ASN A 297 -7.39 -3.90 3.82
C ASN A 297 -8.04 -5.26 3.45
N LYS A 298 -8.73 -5.39 2.30
CA LYS A 298 -9.37 -6.65 1.88
C LYS A 298 -8.64 -7.41 0.76
N LEU A 299 -7.50 -6.92 0.26
CA LEU A 299 -7.06 -7.23 -1.12
C LEU A 299 -5.75 -8.02 -1.26
N GLY A 300 -5.12 -8.48 -0.19
CA GLY A 300 -3.81 -9.15 -0.29
C GLY A 300 -2.67 -8.26 -0.83
N ILE A 301 -2.92 -6.95 -0.99
CA ILE A 301 -1.95 -5.92 -1.37
C ILE A 301 -1.04 -5.68 -0.17
N THR A 302 0.26 -5.83 -0.37
CA THR A 302 1.24 -5.42 0.64
C THR A 302 1.54 -3.94 0.47
N TRP A 303 1.14 -3.14 1.47
CA TRP A 303 1.46 -1.72 1.55
C TRP A 303 2.91 -1.53 1.95
N LEU A 304 3.72 -1.01 1.04
CA LEU A 304 5.10 -0.67 1.34
C LEU A 304 5.12 0.72 1.99
N GLY A 305 5.57 0.78 3.24
CA GLY A 305 6.18 2.00 3.78
C GLY A 305 7.42 2.39 2.96
N MET A 306 8.21 3.38 3.39
CA MET A 306 9.56 3.58 2.87
C MET A 306 10.50 2.45 3.34
N VAL A 307 10.16 1.21 3.02
CA VAL A 307 10.93 0.03 3.34
C VAL A 307 11.69 -0.37 2.08
N PRO A 308 13.03 -0.47 2.14
CA PRO A 308 13.83 -0.86 0.99
C PRO A 308 13.42 -2.24 0.46
N TRP A 309 13.55 -2.45 -0.86
CA TRP A 309 13.24 -3.73 -1.48
C TRP A 309 14.01 -4.93 -0.89
N SER A 310 15.20 -4.66 -0.34
CA SER A 310 16.00 -5.66 0.39
C SER A 310 15.30 -6.26 1.61
N VAL A 311 14.27 -5.61 2.14
CA VAL A 311 13.45 -6.11 3.27
C VAL A 311 12.16 -6.78 2.77
N LEU A 312 11.79 -6.57 1.51
CA LEU A 312 10.54 -7.04 0.90
C LEU A 312 10.71 -8.34 0.13
N GLU A 313 11.95 -8.73 -0.20
CA GLU A 313 12.25 -10.01 -0.83
C GLU A 313 11.60 -11.22 -0.13
N PRO A 314 11.52 -11.32 1.21
CA PRO A 314 10.85 -12.44 1.87
C PRO A 314 9.34 -12.56 1.59
N LEU A 315 8.73 -11.56 0.94
CA LEU A 315 7.32 -11.55 0.56
C LEU A 315 7.06 -12.07 -0.87
N LEU A 316 8.14 -12.33 -1.64
CA LEU A 316 8.10 -12.87 -3.00
C LEU A 316 8.08 -14.40 -2.99
#